data_AF-A0A5N9HSM1-F1
#
_entry.id   AF-A0A5N9HSM1-F1
#
_cell.length_a   1.000
_cell.length_b   1.000
_cell.length_c   1.000
_cell.angle_alpha   90.00
_cell.angle_beta   90.00
_cell.angle_gamma   90.00
#
_symmetry.space_group_name_H-M   'P 1'
#
loop_
_entity.id
_entity.type
_entity.pdbx_description
1 polymer ?
#
loop_
_entity_poly.entity_id
_entity_poly.type
_entity_poly.pdbx_seq_one_letter_code
_entity_poly.pdbx_strand_id
1 'polypeptide(L)'
;MNEKNSETDKNVDVAKAEQSLGRLFEMYRDMAVKADSVMQSRCPYKDADSRCHAKFGCRNQFFTNDPTAVPVCAGSDLIDYKEAWDN
;
A
#
# COMPACT_ATOMS: atom_id res chain seq x y z
N MET A 1 -16.08 7.63 46.28
CA MET A 1 -14.98 8.12 45.41
C MET A 1 -15.61 8.36 44.05
N ASN A 2 -15.69 9.63 43.64
CA ASN A 2 -16.32 10.05 42.38
C ASN A 2 -15.27 9.97 41.27
N GLU A 3 -15.38 8.97 40.39
CA GLU A 3 -14.68 9.00 39.11
C GLU A 3 -15.40 9.99 38.20
N LYS A 4 -14.67 11.04 37.85
CA LYS A 4 -15.13 12.18 37.07
C LYS A 4 -15.60 11.69 35.71
N ASN A 5 -16.85 12.01 35.37
CA ASN A 5 -17.35 12.06 34.00
C ASN A 5 -16.33 12.83 33.14
N SER A 6 -15.71 12.13 32.19
CA SER A 6 -14.94 12.75 31.13
C SER A 6 -15.87 13.62 30.32
N GLU A 7 -15.71 14.94 30.43
CA GLU A 7 -16.39 15.97 29.65
C GLU A 7 -16.13 15.77 28.15
N THR A 8 -16.90 14.89 27.52
CA THR A 8 -17.03 14.80 26.06
C THR A 8 -18.44 14.38 25.70
N ASP A 9 -19.43 15.09 26.25
CA ASP A 9 -20.72 15.22 25.58
C ASP A 9 -20.75 16.57 24.87
N LYS A 10 -19.81 16.74 23.94
CA LYS A 10 -19.98 17.75 22.89
C LYS A 10 -20.99 17.13 21.95
N ASN A 11 -22.25 17.59 22.05
CA ASN A 11 -23.35 17.28 21.15
C ASN A 11 -22.83 17.10 19.71
N VAL A 12 -22.54 15.85 19.33
CA VAL A 12 -21.94 15.53 18.03
C VAL A 12 -23.07 15.65 17.03
N ASP A 13 -22.87 16.53 16.06
CA ASP A 13 -23.73 16.58 14.89
C ASP A 13 -23.52 15.29 14.08
N VAL A 14 -24.37 14.31 14.35
CA VAL A 14 -24.32 12.97 13.73
C VAL A 14 -24.41 13.08 12.22
N ALA A 15 -25.30 13.92 11.70
CA ALA A 15 -25.48 14.09 10.26
C ALA A 15 -24.21 14.65 9.59
N LYS A 16 -23.57 15.64 10.21
CA LYS A 16 -22.29 16.18 9.72
C LYS A 16 -21.15 15.17 9.85
N ALA A 17 -21.14 14.36 10.90
CA ALA A 17 -20.15 13.29 11.08
C ALA A 17 -20.31 12.21 9.99
N GLU A 18 -21.54 11.76 9.73
CA GLU A 18 -21.85 10.81 8.65
C GLU A 18 -21.46 11.36 7.28
N GLN A 19 -21.76 12.63 6.98
CA GLN A 19 -21.33 13.27 5.74
C GLN A 19 -19.80 13.30 5.59
N SER A 20 -19.09 13.59 6.68
CA SER A 20 -17.62 13.63 6.68
C SER A 20 -17.02 12.25 6.48
N LEU A 21 -17.58 11.23 7.13
CA LEU A 21 -17.17 9.83 6.97
C LEU A 21 -17.47 9.32 5.56
N GLY A 22 -18.63 9.65 4.99
CA GLY A 22 -18.97 9.32 3.62
C GLY A 22 -17.97 9.92 2.63
N ARG A 23 -17.61 11.20 2.81
CA ARG A 23 -16.58 11.83 1.97
C ARG A 23 -15.21 11.15 2.09
N LEU A 24 -14.79 10.77 3.30
CA LEU A 24 -13.54 10.04 3.50
C LEU A 24 -13.59 8.66 2.83
N PHE A 25 -14.69 7.93 3.01
CA PHE A 25 -14.88 6.63 2.39
C PHE A 25 -14.72 6.68 0.87
N GLU A 26 -15.35 7.65 0.21
CA GLU A 26 -15.24 7.81 -1.24
C GLU A 26 -13.79 8.05 -1.68
N MET A 27 -13.04 8.91 -0.97
CA MET A 27 -11.62 9.14 -1.26
C MET A 27 -10.79 7.86 -1.08
N TYR A 28 -10.97 7.15 0.03
CA TYR A 28 -10.22 5.93 0.30
C TYR A 28 -10.56 4.79 -0.66
N ARG A 29 -11.83 4.68 -1.07
CA ARG A 29 -12.27 3.70 -2.07
C ARG A 29 -11.56 3.92 -3.40
N ASP A 30 -11.54 5.16 -3.89
CA ASP A 30 -10.92 5.47 -5.18
C ASP A 30 -9.39 5.28 -5.13
N MET A 31 -8.75 5.62 -4.00
CA MET A 31 -7.33 5.32 -3.77
C MET A 31 -7.03 3.82 -3.78
N ALA A 32 -7.87 3.01 -3.12
CA ALA A 32 -7.71 1.56 -3.07
C ALA A 32 -7.81 0.94 -4.48
N VAL A 33 -8.85 1.30 -5.24
CA VAL A 33 -9.02 0.84 -6.63
C VAL A 33 -7.82 1.21 -7.50
N LYS A 34 -7.28 2.43 -7.33
CA LYS A 34 -6.10 2.85 -8.09
C LYS A 34 -4.84 2.09 -7.67
N ALA A 35 -4.66 1.84 -6.38
CA ALA A 35 -3.55 1.05 -5.87
C ALA A 35 -3.58 -0.37 -6.44
N ASP A 36 -4.74 -1.05 -6.40
CA ASP A 36 -4.90 -2.39 -6.97
C ASP A 36 -4.55 -2.46 -8.46
N SER A 37 -4.94 -1.43 -9.23
CA SER A 37 -4.58 -1.34 -10.65
C SER A 37 -3.07 -1.14 -10.88
N VAL A 38 -2.40 -0.34 -10.05
CA VAL A 38 -0.95 -0.09 -10.18
C VAL A 38 -0.13 -1.28 -9.70
N MET A 39 -0.57 -1.95 -8.63
CA MET A 39 0.12 -3.12 -8.07
C MET A 39 0.06 -4.35 -8.98
N GLN A 40 -0.89 -4.40 -9.92
CA GLN A 40 -0.87 -5.37 -11.02
C GLN A 40 0.40 -5.23 -11.85
N SER A 41 0.89 -4.02 -12.12
CA SER A 41 2.01 -3.81 -13.05
C SER A 41 3.36 -3.59 -12.37
N ARG A 42 3.38 -3.20 -11.08
CA ARG A 42 4.63 -2.91 -10.37
C ARG A 42 5.20 -4.15 -9.69
N CYS A 43 6.52 -4.30 -9.73
CA CYS A 43 7.21 -5.32 -8.95
C CYS A 43 7.02 -5.05 -7.44
N PRO A 44 6.36 -5.95 -6.68
CA PRO A 44 6.06 -5.71 -5.26
C PRO A 44 7.31 -5.69 -4.36
N TYR A 45 8.46 -6.15 -4.88
CA TYR A 45 9.73 -6.19 -4.15
C TYR A 45 10.71 -5.10 -4.59
N LYS A 46 10.33 -4.22 -5.53
CA LYS A 46 11.15 -3.10 -6.01
C LYS A 46 10.88 -1.87 -5.15
N ASP A 47 11.91 -1.32 -4.53
CA ASP A 47 11.79 -0.05 -3.79
C ASP A 47 11.94 1.18 -4.70
N ALA A 48 11.85 2.37 -4.11
CA ALA A 48 11.95 3.64 -4.82
C ALA A 48 13.33 3.85 -5.49
N ASP A 49 14.39 3.23 -4.97
CA ASP A 49 15.75 3.26 -5.52
C ASP A 49 16.01 2.12 -6.52
N SER A 50 14.94 1.43 -6.94
CA SER A 50 15.00 0.27 -7.84
C SER A 50 15.81 -0.91 -7.27
N ARG A 51 15.90 -1.05 -5.95
CA ARG A 51 16.47 -2.24 -5.29
C ARG A 51 15.42 -3.32 -5.12
N CYS A 52 15.85 -4.58 -5.22
CA CYS A 52 15.02 -5.76 -5.09
C CYS A 52 15.19 -6.39 -3.70
N HIS A 53 14.11 -6.43 -2.93
CA HIS A 53 14.05 -7.03 -1.59
C HIS A 53 13.45 -8.44 -1.57
N ALA A 54 13.30 -9.06 -2.75
CA ALA A 54 12.80 -10.43 -2.85
C ALA A 54 13.77 -11.40 -2.19
N LYS A 55 13.26 -12.24 -1.28
CA LYS A 55 14.05 -13.29 -0.60
C LYS A 55 14.20 -14.57 -1.44
N PHE A 56 13.63 -14.58 -2.64
CA PHE A 56 13.69 -15.67 -3.60
C PHE A 56 14.22 -15.14 -4.94
N GLY A 57 14.87 -16.01 -5.71
CA GLY A 57 15.37 -15.64 -7.04
C GLY A 57 14.23 -15.38 -8.01
N CYS A 58 14.25 -14.22 -8.68
CA CYS A 58 13.35 -13.93 -9.80
C CYS A 58 14.12 -13.41 -11.01
N ARG A 59 13.52 -13.51 -12.20
CA ARG A 59 14.14 -13.13 -13.48
C ARG A 59 14.62 -11.68 -13.53
N ASN A 60 14.01 -10.80 -12.72
CA ASN A 60 14.30 -9.38 -12.70
C ASN A 60 15.26 -8.96 -11.58
N GLN A 61 15.74 -9.90 -10.76
CA GLN A 61 16.67 -9.66 -9.66
C GLN A 61 18.12 -9.85 -10.15
N PHE A 62 18.92 -8.80 -10.05
CA PHE A 62 20.31 -8.79 -10.49
C PHE A 62 21.24 -8.52 -9.31
N PHE A 63 22.11 -9.49 -9.02
CA PHE A 63 23.11 -9.38 -7.96
C PHE A 63 24.36 -8.65 -8.46
N THR A 64 24.95 -7.84 -7.59
CA THR A 64 26.24 -7.20 -7.86
C THR A 64 27.39 -8.10 -7.44
N ASN A 65 28.62 -7.74 -7.79
CA ASN A 65 29.82 -8.47 -7.35
C ASN A 65 30.03 -8.43 -5.82
N ASP A 66 29.46 -7.42 -5.15
CA ASP A 66 29.39 -7.38 -3.68
C ASP A 66 28.23 -8.26 -3.19
N PRO A 67 28.50 -9.37 -2.48
CA PRO A 67 27.48 -10.27 -1.96
C PRO A 67 26.66 -9.68 -0.80
N THR A 68 27.08 -8.55 -0.23
CA THR A 68 26.38 -7.87 0.87
C THR A 68 25.41 -6.79 0.38
N ALA A 69 25.53 -6.38 -0.89
CA ALA A 69 24.69 -5.35 -1.46
C ALA A 69 23.28 -5.84 -1.78
N VAL A 70 22.28 -4.97 -1.60
CA VAL A 70 20.91 -5.26 -2.00
C VAL A 70 20.84 -5.37 -3.54
N PRO A 71 20.27 -6.46 -4.09
CA PRO A 71 20.18 -6.66 -5.52
C PRO A 71 19.43 -5.52 -6.22
N VAL A 72 19.72 -5.29 -7.50
CA VAL A 72 18.99 -4.33 -8.33
C VAL A 72 17.79 -5.05 -8.97
N CYS A 73 16.65 -4.37 -9.05
CA CYS A 73 15.51 -4.82 -9.82
C CYS A 73 15.53 -4.16 -11.20
N ALA A 74 15.79 -4.92 -12.27
CA ALA A 74 15.64 -4.43 -13.64
C ALA A 74 14.23 -4.67 -14.20
N GLY A 75 13.29 -5.05 -13.32
CA GLY A 75 11.90 -5.23 -13.69
C GLY A 75 11.28 -3.89 -14.10
N SER A 76 10.56 -3.92 -15.22
CA SER A 76 9.70 -2.83 -15.63
C SER A 76 8.65 -2.55 -14.55
N ASP A 77 8.24 -1.29 -14.40
CA ASP A 77 7.06 -0.93 -13.61
C ASP A 77 5.73 -1.30 -14.32
N LEU A 78 5.82 -2.07 -15.41
CA LEU A 78 4.73 -2.55 -16.27
C LEU A 78 4.58 -4.10 -16.28
N ILE A 79 5.18 -4.82 -15.33
CA ILE A 79 5.05 -6.27 -15.19
C ILE A 79 3.67 -6.62 -14.65
N ASP A 80 2.78 -7.18 -15.47
CA ASP A 80 1.47 -7.64 -15.02
C ASP A 80 1.57 -8.93 -14.19
N TYR A 81 1.25 -8.86 -12.91
CA TYR A 81 1.19 -9.96 -11.96
C TYR A 81 -0.16 -10.65 -11.92
N LYS A 82 -1.17 -10.19 -12.66
CA LYS A 82 -2.54 -10.72 -12.57
C LYS A 82 -2.60 -12.24 -12.77
N GLU A 83 -1.84 -12.79 -13.72
CA GLU A 83 -1.74 -14.25 -13.94
C GLU A 83 -1.19 -15.03 -12.73
N ALA A 84 -0.44 -14.40 -11.83
CA ALA A 84 0.09 -15.04 -10.63
C ALA A 84 -0.91 -15.06 -9.45
N TRP A 85 -1.98 -14.26 -9.52
CA TRP A 85 -2.98 -14.11 -8.45
C TRP A 85 -4.31 -14.78 -8.79
N ASP A 86 -4.71 -14.79 -10.07
CA ASP A 86 -5.91 -15.47 -10.54
C ASP A 86 -5.62 -16.99 -10.72
N ASN A 87 -5.89 -17.79 -9.68
CA ASN A 87 -5.95 -19.27 -9.71
C ASN A 87 -7.40 -19.77 -9.64
#